data_AF-A0A8H6YE09-F1
#
_entry.id   AF-A0A8H6YE09-F1
#
_cell.length_a   1.000
_cell.length_b   1.000
_cell.length_c   1.000
_cell.angle_alpha   90.00
_cell.angle_beta   90.00
_cell.angle_gamma   90.00
#
_symmetry.space_group_name_H-M   'P 1'
#
loop_
_entity.id
_entity.type
_entity.pdbx_description
1 polymer ?
#
loop_
_entity_poly.entity_id
_entity_poly.type
_entity_poly.pdbx_seq_one_letter_code
_entity_poly.pdbx_strand_id
1 'polypeptide(L)'
;MPSLHQHRLALAPFGVLAHGSIRTDAEEQKRKETGELGRTLFKPQWERTEEQKKMTQALEKVAREVGAKSIHAIAIAYVMQKVPFCFPIIGGRKIENMLSNLEALDISLSHAQIAYLESIIPFDPGFPQAMIGDGTEYNILTKMAAVFVKQPLAEPIRPSSNRLVYL
;
A
#
# COMPACT_ATOMS: atom_id res chain seq x y z
N MET A 1 7.70 7.91 -7.51
CA MET A 1 6.96 8.14 -8.79
C MET A 1 7.10 9.60 -9.22
N PRO A 2 8.26 10.03 -9.74
CA PRO A 2 8.53 11.45 -9.99
C PRO A 2 7.65 12.09 -11.09
N SER A 3 7.49 11.41 -12.22
CA SER A 3 6.80 11.97 -13.39
C SER A 3 5.31 12.23 -13.14
N LEU A 4 4.60 11.34 -12.45
CA LEU A 4 3.18 11.53 -12.13
C LEU A 4 2.94 12.80 -11.29
N HIS A 5 3.82 13.05 -10.32
CA HIS A 5 3.75 14.25 -9.49
C HIS A 5 4.02 15.52 -10.30
N GLN A 6 5.02 15.49 -11.19
CA GLN A 6 5.35 16.64 -12.05
C GLN A 6 4.21 17.01 -13.00
N HIS A 7 3.49 16.02 -13.51
CA HIS A 7 2.38 16.23 -14.45
C HIS A 7 1.00 16.30 -13.78
N ARG A 8 0.93 16.27 -12.44
CA ARG A 8 -0.33 16.33 -11.67
C ARG A 8 -1.34 15.25 -12.09
N LEU A 9 -0.83 14.04 -12.33
CA LEU A 9 -1.65 12.89 -12.67
C LEU A 9 -2.04 12.13 -11.41
N ALA A 10 -3.29 11.66 -11.36
CA ALA A 10 -3.75 10.72 -10.35
C ALA A 10 -3.27 9.29 -10.65
N LEU A 11 -3.11 8.48 -9.61
CA LEU A 11 -2.71 7.08 -9.71
C LEU A 11 -3.88 6.16 -9.34
N ALA A 12 -4.18 5.17 -10.18
CA ALA A 12 -5.16 4.14 -9.89
C ALA A 12 -4.52 2.75 -9.94
N PRO A 13 -3.78 2.34 -8.89
CA PRO A 13 -3.05 1.08 -8.91
C PRO A 13 -4.01 -0.12 -8.80
N PHE A 14 -3.76 -1.17 -9.58
CA PHE A 14 -4.44 -2.45 -9.45
C PHE A 14 -3.57 -3.45 -8.67
N GLY A 15 -4.19 -4.52 -8.15
CA GLY A 15 -3.45 -5.58 -7.48
C GLY A 15 -2.94 -5.22 -6.07
N VAL A 16 -3.50 -4.18 -5.45
CA VAL A 16 -3.05 -3.66 -4.14
C VAL A 16 -3.16 -4.65 -2.98
N LEU A 17 -4.00 -5.68 -3.12
CA LEU A 17 -4.10 -6.81 -2.18
C LEU A 17 -3.28 -8.04 -2.60
N ALA A 18 -2.24 -7.83 -3.41
CA ALA A 18 -1.32 -8.85 -3.91
C ALA A 18 -2.04 -10.10 -4.48
N HIS A 19 -3.10 -9.87 -5.27
CA HIS A 19 -3.93 -10.91 -5.87
C HIS A 19 -4.51 -11.93 -4.86
N GLY A 20 -4.81 -11.48 -3.63
CA GLY A 20 -5.35 -12.32 -2.56
C GLY A 20 -4.29 -13.04 -1.73
N SER A 21 -3.02 -12.60 -1.84
CA SER A 21 -1.92 -13.07 -1.00
C SER A 21 -1.84 -12.32 0.34
N ILE A 22 -2.47 -11.13 0.47
CA ILE A 22 -2.66 -10.51 1.78
C ILE A 22 -3.77 -11.27 2.49
N ARG A 23 -3.43 -12.08 3.48
CA ARG A 23 -4.33 -12.90 4.30
C ARG A 23 -3.60 -13.36 5.56
N THR A 24 -4.34 -13.67 6.61
CA THR A 24 -3.77 -14.20 7.86
C THR A 24 -3.38 -15.67 7.73
N ASP A 25 -2.60 -16.17 8.69
CA ASP A 25 -2.24 -17.59 8.75
C ASP A 25 -3.48 -18.49 8.94
N ALA A 26 -4.46 -18.03 9.74
CA ALA A 26 -5.73 -18.72 9.93
C ALA A 26 -6.56 -18.77 8.63
N GLU A 27 -6.62 -17.67 7.87
CA GLU A 27 -7.30 -17.64 6.58
C GLU A 27 -6.63 -18.55 5.55
N GLU A 28 -5.30 -18.61 5.53
CA GLU A 28 -4.56 -19.51 4.65
C GLU A 28 -4.81 -20.98 5.00
N GLN A 29 -4.80 -21.32 6.28
CA GLN A 29 -5.12 -22.67 6.75
C GLN A 29 -6.55 -23.09 6.37
N LYS A 30 -7.53 -22.21 6.55
CA LYS A 30 -8.92 -22.46 6.11
C LYS A 30 -9.02 -22.71 4.60
N ARG A 31 -8.20 -22.03 3.77
CA ARG A 31 -8.17 -22.29 2.32
C ARG A 31 -7.58 -23.67 1.99
N LYS A 32 -6.61 -24.15 2.77
CA LYS A 32 -6.08 -25.53 2.63
C LYS A 32 -7.18 -26.57 2.89
N GLU A 33 -7.98 -26.36 3.92
CA GLU A 33 -9.07 -27.27 4.31
C GLU A 33 -10.24 -27.26 3.34
N THR A 34 -10.60 -26.09 2.81
CA THR A 34 -11.77 -25.92 1.93
C THR A 34 -11.47 -26.14 0.45
N GLY A 35 -10.20 -26.17 0.04
CA GLY A 35 -9.82 -26.21 -1.37
C GLY A 35 -10.08 -24.89 -2.11
N GLU A 36 -10.31 -23.78 -1.40
CA GLU A 36 -10.45 -22.45 -2.02
C GLU A 36 -9.07 -21.92 -2.47
N LEU A 37 -8.59 -22.46 -3.59
CA LEU A 37 -7.35 -22.04 -4.22
C LEU A 37 -7.54 -20.64 -4.81
N GLY A 38 -6.60 -19.74 -4.53
CA GLY A 38 -6.63 -18.35 -5.04
C GLY A 38 -6.58 -18.27 -6.57
N ARG A 39 -6.20 -17.11 -7.12
CA ARG A 39 -6.08 -16.96 -8.58
C ARG A 39 -4.84 -17.73 -9.08
N THR A 40 -5.04 -18.93 -9.62
CA THR A 40 -3.94 -19.83 -10.04
C THR A 40 -3.52 -19.69 -11.50
N LEU A 41 -4.29 -18.96 -12.32
CA LEU A 41 -4.06 -18.84 -13.78
C LEU A 41 -2.66 -18.35 -14.15
N PHE A 42 -2.10 -17.42 -13.37
CA PHE A 42 -0.77 -16.83 -13.60
C PHE A 42 0.24 -17.15 -12.48
N LYS A 43 -0.20 -17.88 -11.44
CA LYS A 43 0.62 -18.28 -10.30
C LYS A 43 0.11 -19.63 -9.80
N PRO A 44 0.65 -20.75 -10.31
CA PRO A 44 0.22 -22.09 -9.89
C PRO A 44 0.37 -22.31 -8.38
N GLN A 45 1.43 -21.74 -7.78
CA GLN A 45 1.66 -21.77 -6.34
C GLN A 45 0.82 -20.70 -5.63
N TRP A 46 -0.35 -21.11 -5.12
CA TRP A 46 -1.30 -20.20 -4.48
C TRP A 46 -0.91 -19.81 -3.04
N GLU A 47 -0.03 -20.58 -2.38
CA GLU A 47 0.44 -20.31 -1.01
C GLU A 47 1.33 -19.06 -0.94
N ARG A 48 1.36 -18.41 0.23
CA ARG A 48 2.23 -17.27 0.48
C ARG A 48 3.69 -17.71 0.59
N THR A 49 4.60 -16.91 0.04
CA THR A 49 6.04 -17.03 0.31
C THR A 49 6.37 -16.55 1.73
N GLU A 50 7.59 -16.85 2.22
CA GLU A 50 8.03 -16.38 3.54
C GLU A 50 8.05 -14.85 3.66
N GLU A 51 8.42 -14.14 2.59
CA GLU A 51 8.35 -12.67 2.55
C GLU A 51 6.90 -12.17 2.64
N GLN A 52 5.99 -12.82 1.91
CA GLN A 52 4.56 -12.49 1.99
C GLN A 52 4.01 -12.72 3.40
N LYS A 53 4.41 -13.80 4.07
CA LYS A 53 4.05 -14.06 5.48
C LYS A 53 4.59 -12.98 6.41
N LYS A 54 5.86 -12.60 6.29
CA LYS A 54 6.48 -11.51 7.07
C LYS A 54 5.71 -10.20 6.91
N MET A 55 5.37 -9.83 5.67
CA MET A 55 4.58 -8.63 5.40
C MET A 55 3.18 -8.71 6.01
N THR A 56 2.48 -9.85 5.89
CA THR A 56 1.16 -10.00 6.51
C THR A 56 1.20 -9.91 8.04
N GLN A 57 2.24 -10.45 8.68
CA GLN A 57 2.42 -10.33 10.14
C GLN A 57 2.68 -8.88 10.57
N ALA A 58 3.42 -8.12 9.76
CA ALA A 58 3.61 -6.69 9.99
C ALA A 58 2.30 -5.90 9.84
N LEU A 59 1.50 -6.21 8.82
CA LEU A 59 0.17 -5.64 8.64
C LEU A 59 -0.77 -5.98 9.83
N GLU A 60 -0.71 -7.20 10.35
CA GLU A 60 -1.45 -7.60 11.56
C GLU A 60 -1.01 -6.80 12.79
N LYS A 61 0.30 -6.55 12.96
CA LYS A 61 0.80 -5.70 14.05
C LYS A 61 0.24 -4.29 13.95
N VAL A 62 0.32 -3.65 12.78
CA VAL A 62 -0.20 -2.29 12.58
C VAL A 62 -1.73 -2.26 12.71
N ALA A 63 -2.44 -3.30 12.24
CA ALA A 63 -3.88 -3.43 12.43
C ALA A 63 -4.26 -3.38 13.92
N ARG A 64 -3.52 -4.10 14.78
CA ARG A 64 -3.72 -4.07 16.24
C ARG A 64 -3.45 -2.70 16.85
N GLU A 65 -2.41 -1.99 16.40
CA GLU A 65 -2.08 -0.65 16.91
C GLU A 65 -3.14 0.39 16.55
N VAL A 66 -3.73 0.29 15.36
CA VAL A 66 -4.75 1.23 14.85
C VAL A 66 -6.17 0.84 15.27
N GLY A 67 -6.36 -0.41 15.74
CA GLY A 67 -7.69 -0.94 16.05
C GLY A 67 -8.50 -1.35 14.81
N ALA A 68 -7.83 -1.60 13.68
CA ALA A 68 -8.48 -2.06 12.46
C ALA A 68 -8.85 -3.55 12.55
N LYS A 69 -10.02 -3.90 12.02
CA LYS A 69 -10.52 -5.28 11.99
C LYS A 69 -9.92 -6.09 10.84
N SER A 70 -9.49 -5.41 9.77
CA SER A 70 -8.98 -6.04 8.56
C SER A 70 -7.55 -5.61 8.22
N ILE A 71 -6.67 -6.58 7.98
CA ILE A 71 -5.34 -6.31 7.42
C ILE A 71 -5.41 -5.82 5.96
N HIS A 72 -6.50 -6.12 5.24
CA HIS A 72 -6.73 -5.56 3.91
C HIS A 72 -6.95 -4.04 4.00
N ALA A 73 -7.67 -3.59 5.02
CA ALA A 73 -7.92 -2.17 5.25
C ALA A 73 -6.61 -1.42 5.50
N ILE A 74 -5.69 -1.99 6.30
CA ILE A 74 -4.36 -1.43 6.53
C ILE A 74 -3.54 -1.36 5.23
N ALA A 75 -3.55 -2.41 4.42
CA ALA A 75 -2.82 -2.43 3.15
C ALA A 75 -3.36 -1.37 2.16
N ILE A 76 -4.68 -1.22 2.09
CA ILE A 76 -5.32 -0.21 1.24
C ILE A 76 -5.01 1.20 1.74
N ALA A 77 -5.13 1.45 3.05
CA ALA A 77 -4.79 2.73 3.67
C ALA A 77 -3.32 3.09 3.43
N TYR A 78 -2.40 2.14 3.55
CA TYR A 78 -0.99 2.31 3.22
C TYR A 78 -0.80 2.78 1.77
N VAL A 79 -1.43 2.11 0.79
CA VAL A 79 -1.31 2.49 -0.63
C VAL A 79 -1.89 3.88 -0.89
N MET A 80 -3.04 4.21 -0.30
CA MET A 80 -3.67 5.53 -0.42
C MET A 80 -2.81 6.64 0.19
N GLN A 81 -2.08 6.34 1.28
CA GLN A 81 -1.34 7.31 2.07
C GLN A 81 0.15 7.39 1.70
N LYS A 82 0.62 6.59 0.75
CA LYS A 82 2.00 6.66 0.25
C LYS A 82 2.20 7.89 -0.64
N VAL A 83 1.23 8.19 -1.52
CA VAL A 83 1.34 9.27 -2.51
C VAL A 83 0.01 10.04 -2.63
N PRO A 84 0.05 11.34 -2.96
CA PRO A 84 -1.16 12.10 -3.22
C PRO A 84 -1.93 11.55 -4.41
N PHE A 85 -3.26 11.73 -4.40
CA PHE A 85 -4.17 11.34 -5.49
C PHE A 85 -4.07 9.85 -5.91
N CYS A 86 -3.90 8.96 -4.93
CA CYS A 86 -3.88 7.51 -5.11
C CYS A 86 -5.27 6.90 -4.85
N PHE A 87 -5.88 6.31 -5.89
CA PHE A 87 -7.21 5.73 -5.87
C PHE A 87 -7.13 4.24 -6.22
N PRO A 88 -6.78 3.37 -5.26
CA PRO A 88 -6.56 1.95 -5.52
C PRO A 88 -7.81 1.25 -6.06
N ILE A 89 -7.63 0.45 -7.10
CA ILE A 89 -8.68 -0.41 -7.65
C ILE A 89 -8.79 -1.65 -6.76
N ILE A 90 -9.90 -1.75 -6.04
CA ILE A 90 -10.18 -2.85 -5.12
C ILE A 90 -11.08 -3.88 -5.80
N GLY A 91 -10.72 -5.16 -5.66
CA GLY A 91 -11.52 -6.28 -6.15
C GLY A 91 -11.80 -7.29 -5.05
N GLY A 92 -12.97 -7.93 -5.10
CA GLY A 92 -13.39 -8.99 -4.18
C GLY A 92 -14.42 -9.89 -4.85
N ARG A 93 -14.52 -11.14 -4.39
CA ARG A 93 -15.53 -12.12 -4.87
C ARG A 93 -16.71 -12.26 -3.91
N LYS A 94 -16.63 -11.63 -2.75
CA LYS A 94 -17.53 -11.78 -1.60
C LYS A 94 -17.84 -10.38 -1.05
N ILE A 95 -19.07 -10.16 -0.60
CA ILE A 95 -19.51 -8.84 -0.12
C ILE A 95 -18.78 -8.44 1.16
N GLU A 96 -18.43 -9.41 1.98
CA GLU A 96 -17.67 -9.25 3.22
C GLU A 96 -16.29 -8.64 2.94
N ASN A 97 -15.66 -9.01 1.82
CA ASN A 97 -14.40 -8.40 1.39
C ASN A 97 -14.61 -6.92 1.03
N MET A 98 -15.72 -6.58 0.38
CA MET A 98 -16.00 -5.18 0.04
C MET A 98 -16.18 -4.35 1.32
N LEU A 99 -16.99 -4.85 2.25
CA LEU A 99 -17.24 -4.17 3.53
C LEU A 99 -15.98 -4.03 4.38
N SER A 100 -15.15 -5.07 4.46
CA SER A 100 -13.88 -5.00 5.20
C SER A 100 -12.87 -4.04 4.58
N ASN A 101 -12.90 -3.86 3.26
CA ASN A 101 -12.01 -2.93 2.57
C ASN A 101 -12.41 -1.46 2.78
N LEU A 102 -13.70 -1.16 2.98
CA LEU A 102 -14.19 0.20 3.22
C LEU A 102 -13.64 0.82 4.52
N GLU A 103 -13.29 -0.03 5.49
CA GLU A 103 -12.63 0.40 6.75
C GLU A 103 -11.33 1.19 6.48
N ALA A 104 -10.67 0.98 5.33
CA ALA A 104 -9.49 1.74 4.93
C ALA A 104 -9.72 3.25 4.85
N LEU A 105 -10.96 3.67 4.54
CA LEU A 105 -11.35 5.07 4.42
C LEU A 105 -11.43 5.80 5.77
N ASP A 106 -11.33 5.06 6.87
CA ASP A 106 -11.38 5.56 8.24
C ASP A 106 -10.03 5.40 8.97
N ILE A 107 -9.04 4.79 8.32
CA ILE A 107 -7.71 4.53 8.88
C ILE A 107 -6.76 5.66 8.50
N SER A 108 -6.08 6.26 9.48
CA SER A 108 -4.93 7.15 9.25
C SER A 108 -3.68 6.52 9.84
N LEU A 109 -2.71 6.15 9.00
CA LEU A 109 -1.45 5.59 9.44
C LEU A 109 -0.47 6.71 9.83
N SER A 110 0.27 6.50 10.91
CA SER A 110 1.36 7.38 11.28
C SER A 110 2.57 7.18 10.36
N HIS A 111 3.44 8.20 10.26
CA HIS A 111 4.70 8.08 9.51
C HIS A 111 5.58 6.93 10.04
N ALA A 112 5.56 6.69 11.36
CA ALA A 112 6.29 5.58 11.97
C ALA A 112 5.74 4.21 11.55
N GLN A 113 4.42 4.06 11.42
CA GLN A 113 3.79 2.82 10.93
C GLN A 113 4.09 2.57 9.46
N ILE A 114 4.05 3.61 8.62
CA ILE A 114 4.44 3.52 7.21
C ILE A 114 5.91 3.09 7.09
N ALA A 115 6.82 3.76 7.81
CA ALA A 115 8.24 3.42 7.81
C ALA A 115 8.50 1.99 8.33
N TYR A 116 7.74 1.55 9.34
CA TYR A 116 7.81 0.17 9.83
C TYR A 116 7.42 -0.83 8.74
N LEU A 117 6.30 -0.62 8.04
CA LEU A 117 5.86 -1.49 6.95
C LEU A 117 6.88 -1.53 5.80
N GLU A 118 7.47 -0.39 5.45
CA GLU A 118 8.51 -0.29 4.41
C GLU A 118 9.82 -1.00 4.80
N SER A 119 10.10 -1.15 6.10
CA SER A 119 11.32 -1.84 6.59
C SER A 119 11.28 -3.37 6.51
N ILE A 120 10.11 -3.99 6.29
CA ILE A 120 9.94 -5.44 6.43
C ILE A 120 10.64 -6.23 5.32
N ILE A 121 10.56 -5.72 4.09
CA ILE A 121 11.14 -6.33 2.91
C ILE A 121 12.00 -5.26 2.24
N PRO A 122 13.33 -5.45 2.16
CA PRO A 122 14.20 -4.52 1.45
C PRO A 122 13.77 -4.34 0.00
N PHE A 123 13.54 -3.10 -0.41
CA PHE A 123 13.29 -2.75 -1.80
C PHE A 123 14.58 -2.30 -2.46
N ASP A 124 15.00 -3.00 -3.52
CA ASP A 124 16.10 -2.54 -4.38
C ASP A 124 15.53 -1.73 -5.56
N PRO A 125 15.72 -0.40 -5.59
CA PRO A 125 15.23 0.44 -6.67
C PRO A 125 15.98 0.23 -8.00
N GLY A 126 17.17 -0.38 -7.98
CA GLY A 126 17.96 -0.66 -9.18
C GLY A 126 18.36 0.58 -10.01
N PHE A 127 18.95 0.35 -11.18
CA PHE A 127 19.24 1.42 -12.14
C PHE A 127 17.98 1.87 -12.91
N PRO A 128 17.80 3.19 -13.21
CA PRO A 128 18.69 4.31 -12.89
C PRO A 128 18.44 4.94 -11.52
N GLN A 129 17.40 4.53 -10.79
CA GLN A 129 16.98 5.19 -9.56
C GLN A 129 18.07 5.17 -8.45
N ALA A 130 18.87 4.11 -8.36
CA ALA A 130 20.03 4.03 -7.48
C ALA A 130 21.12 5.09 -7.79
N MET A 131 21.19 5.56 -9.04
CA MET A 131 22.16 6.57 -9.49
C MET A 131 21.62 7.99 -9.39
N ILE A 132 20.36 8.22 -9.80
CA ILE A 132 19.79 9.57 -9.92
C ILE A 132 18.79 9.93 -8.81
N GLY A 133 18.51 9.01 -7.91
CA GLY A 133 17.54 9.17 -6.82
C GLY A 133 16.09 8.91 -7.24
N ASP A 134 15.21 8.97 -6.26
CA ASP A 134 13.77 8.69 -6.37
C ASP A 134 12.91 9.95 -6.62
N GLY A 135 13.56 11.09 -6.89
CA GLY A 135 12.93 12.39 -7.10
C GLY A 135 12.56 13.13 -5.80
N THR A 136 12.88 12.59 -4.62
CA THR A 136 12.76 13.31 -3.34
C THR A 136 13.73 14.48 -3.24
N GLU A 137 14.84 14.45 -3.96
CA GLU A 137 15.83 15.52 -4.05
C GLU A 137 16.34 15.68 -5.49
N TYR A 138 16.86 16.87 -5.82
CA TYR A 138 17.60 17.04 -7.08
C TYR A 138 18.94 16.30 -6.99
N ASN A 139 19.27 15.55 -8.04
CA ASN A 139 20.58 14.87 -8.12
C ASN A 139 21.72 15.88 -8.24
N ILE A 140 22.95 15.40 -8.05
CA ILE A 140 24.14 16.25 -8.02
C ILE A 140 24.35 17.02 -9.33
N LEU A 141 24.11 16.39 -10.49
CA LEU A 141 24.27 17.04 -11.79
C LEU A 141 23.28 18.19 -11.97
N THR A 142 22.03 17.99 -11.56
CA THR A 142 21.02 19.05 -11.55
C THR A 142 21.45 20.18 -10.63
N LYS A 143 21.90 19.90 -9.40
CA LYS A 143 22.34 20.92 -8.43
C LYS A 143 23.55 21.75 -8.91
N MET A 144 24.38 21.23 -9.81
CA MET A 144 25.50 21.98 -10.41
C MET A 144 25.08 22.96 -11.52
N ALA A 145 23.95 22.71 -12.18
CA ALA A 145 23.52 23.51 -13.33
C ALA A 145 22.91 24.86 -12.93
N ALA A 146 22.19 24.91 -11.81
CA ALA A 146 21.54 26.11 -11.29
C ALA A 146 21.09 25.92 -9.83
N VAL A 147 20.64 27.01 -9.22
CA VAL A 147 19.89 26.96 -7.95
C VAL A 147 18.44 26.63 -8.25
N PHE A 148 17.97 25.48 -7.78
CA PHE A 148 16.59 25.05 -7.94
C PHE A 148 15.82 25.22 -6.63
N VAL A 149 14.66 25.88 -6.69
CA VAL A 149 13.72 25.95 -5.56
C VAL A 149 12.68 24.85 -5.74
N LYS A 150 12.70 23.86 -4.84
CA LYS A 150 11.75 22.76 -4.88
C LYS A 150 10.41 23.20 -4.32
N GLN A 151 9.34 22.96 -5.08
CA GLN A 151 7.98 23.14 -4.59
C GLN A 151 7.58 21.96 -3.70
N PRO A 152 6.90 22.19 -2.57
CA PRO A 152 6.43 21.12 -1.70
C PRO A 152 5.46 20.20 -2.46
N LEU A 153 5.56 18.89 -2.21
CA LEU A 153 4.60 17.94 -2.76
C LEU A 153 3.28 18.05 -1.99
N ALA A 154 2.17 17.84 -2.70
CA ALA A 154 0.88 17.68 -2.05
C ALA A 154 0.92 16.47 -1.11
N GLU A 155 0.33 16.60 0.07
CA GLU A 155 0.22 15.49 1.00
C GLU A 155 -0.85 14.49 0.55
N PRO A 156 -0.70 13.21 0.91
CA PRO A 156 -1.76 12.22 0.73
C PRO A 156 -3.06 12.62 1.43
N ILE A 157 -4.18 12.29 0.80
CA ILE A 157 -5.50 12.51 1.42
C ILE A 157 -5.62 11.57 2.63
N ARG A 158 -5.88 12.16 3.80
CA ARG A 158 -6.09 11.42 5.05
C ARG A 158 -7.53 11.59 5.52
N PRO A 159 -8.13 10.58 6.17
CA PRO A 159 -9.45 10.71 6.77
C PRO A 159 -9.47 11.89 7.75
N SER A 160 -10.45 12.79 7.61
CA SER A 160 -10.67 13.85 8.58
C SER A 160 -11.52 13.33 9.74
N SER A 161 -11.23 13.80 10.96
CA SER A 161 -12.05 13.48 12.16
C SER A 161 -13.49 14.01 12.07
N ASN A 162 -13.80 14.79 11.03
CA ASN A 162 -15.04 15.52 10.86
C ASN A 162 -15.82 14.95 9.66
N ARG A 163 -16.24 13.67 9.76
CA ARG A 163 -17.28 13.17 8.86
C ARG A 163 -18.61 13.78 9.30
N LEU A 164 -19.11 14.75 8.53
CA LEU A 164 -20.52 15.06 8.51
C LEU A 164 -21.23 13.76 8.11
N VAL A 165 -21.96 13.18 9.07
CA VAL A 165 -22.83 12.03 8.85
C VAL A 165 -23.96 12.52 7.95
N TYR A 166 -23.79 12.37 6.64
CA TYR A 166 -24.91 12.49 5.71
C TYR A 166 -25.65 11.15 5.74
N LEU A 167 -26.62 11.07 6.66
CA LEU A 167 -27.78 10.18 6.55
C LEU A 167 -28.83 10.86 5.68
#